data_AF-A0A967HFT7-F1
#
_entry.id   AF-A0A967HFT7-F1
#
_cell.length_a   1.000
_cell.length_b   1.000
_cell.length_c   1.000
_cell.angle_alpha   90.00
_cell.angle_beta   90.00
_cell.angle_gamma   90.00
#
_symmetry.space_group_name_H-M   'P 1'
#
loop_
_entity.id
_entity.type
_entity.pdbx_description
1 polymer ?
#
loop_
_entity_poly.entity_id
_entity_poly.type
_entity_poly.pdbx_seq_one_letter_code
_entity_poly.pdbx_strand_id
1 'polypeptide(L)'
;GESAERMAKENGISREEQDRWALRSHRLAAEGTEDGRLTAEIVSTWVPPDFDDVVESDNGIRTNTSLEKLASLKPVFDRRYGSVTAG
;
A
#
# COMPACT_ATOMS: atom_id res chain seq x y z
N GLY A 1 -4.30 -0.40 13.59
CA GLY A 1 -5.09 -1.54 13.13
C GLY A 1 -6.50 -1.54 13.66
N GLU A 2 -6.69 -1.91 14.93
CA GLU A 2 -8.02 -1.99 15.55
C GLU A 2 -8.80 -0.67 15.53
N SER A 3 -8.12 0.47 15.70
CA SER A 3 -8.78 1.77 15.57
C SER A 3 -9.29 2.04 14.15
N ALA A 4 -8.62 1.55 13.10
CA ALA A 4 -9.08 1.69 11.73
C ALA A 4 -10.32 0.83 11.46
N GLU A 5 -10.38 -0.38 12.02
CA GLU A 5 -11.59 -1.22 11.96
C GLU A 5 -12.79 -0.52 12.62
N ARG A 6 -12.58 0.08 13.79
CA ARG A 6 -13.65 0.82 14.47
C ARG A 6 -14.11 2.01 13.62
N MET A 7 -13.19 2.80 13.09
CA MET A 7 -13.54 3.94 12.22
C MET A 7 -14.25 3.50 10.95
N ALA A 8 -13.82 2.41 10.30
CA ALA A 8 -14.49 1.89 9.11
C ALA A 8 -15.94 1.50 9.41
N LYS A 9 -16.18 0.83 10.55
CA LYS A 9 -17.53 0.46 11.00
C LYS A 9 -18.38 1.68 11.36
N GLU A 10 -17.83 2.62 12.13
CA GLU A 10 -18.53 3.86 12.56
C GLU A 10 -18.91 4.75 11.37
N ASN A 11 -18.07 4.81 10.34
CA ASN A 11 -18.28 5.66 9.17
C ASN A 11 -18.91 4.90 7.98
N GLY A 12 -19.25 3.63 8.14
CA GLY A 12 -19.86 2.81 7.08
C GLY A 12 -18.98 2.60 5.84
N ILE A 13 -17.65 2.62 6.00
CA ILE A 13 -16.71 2.46 4.88
C ILE A 13 -16.63 0.98 4.52
N SER A 14 -17.16 0.62 3.35
CA SER A 14 -17.20 -0.77 2.90
C SER A 14 -15.81 -1.32 2.58
N ARG A 15 -15.66 -2.65 2.65
CA ARG A 15 -14.44 -3.34 2.23
C ARG A 15 -14.06 -2.99 0.78
N GLU A 16 -15.05 -2.91 -0.10
CA GLU A 16 -14.81 -2.61 -1.51
C GLU A 16 -14.28 -1.19 -1.72
N GLU A 17 -14.78 -0.21 -0.97
CA GLU A 17 -14.24 1.17 -0.99
C GLU A 17 -12.81 1.23 -0.48
N GLN A 18 -12.49 0.46 0.56
CA GLN A 18 -11.11 0.34 1.08
C GLN A 18 -10.18 -0.24 0.01
N ASP A 19 -10.56 -1.35 -0.64
CA ASP A 19 -9.76 -1.99 -1.68
C ASP A 19 -9.60 -1.09 -2.93
N ARG A 20 -10.65 -0.36 -3.33
CA ARG A 20 -10.56 0.63 -4.43
C ARG A 20 -9.60 1.76 -4.09
N TRP A 21 -9.61 2.23 -2.84
CA TRP A 21 -8.68 3.26 -2.38
C TRP A 21 -7.24 2.78 -2.41
N ALA A 22 -6.98 1.58 -1.89
CA ALA A 22 -5.65 0.96 -1.91
C ALA A 22 -5.12 0.77 -3.35
N LEU A 23 -5.96 0.26 -4.26
CA LEU A 23 -5.60 0.13 -5.67
C LEU A 23 -5.27 1.48 -6.31
N ARG A 24 -6.09 2.52 -6.06
CA ARG A 24 -5.84 3.87 -6.55
C ARG A 24 -4.52 4.42 -6.01
N SER A 25 -4.22 4.19 -4.73
CA SER A 25 -2.97 4.61 -4.09
C SER A 25 -1.76 4.01 -4.80
N HIS A 26 -1.75 2.69 -5.01
CA HIS A 26 -0.64 2.01 -5.71
C HIS A 26 -0.47 2.46 -7.16
N ARG A 27 -1.57 2.72 -7.89
CA ARG A 27 -1.51 3.24 -9.26
C ARG A 27 -0.88 4.64 -9.31
N LEU A 28 -1.34 5.54 -8.46
CA LEU A 28 -0.80 6.90 -8.41
C LEU A 28 0.67 6.93 -7.98
N ALA A 29 1.06 6.06 -7.04
CA ALA A 29 2.46 5.93 -6.64
C ALA A 29 3.31 5.42 -7.81
N ALA A 30 2.84 4.40 -8.54
CA ALA A 30 3.54 3.90 -9.73
C ALA A 30 3.70 4.97 -10.80
N GLU A 31 2.63 5.70 -11.12
CA GLU A 31 2.65 6.82 -12.07
C GLU A 31 3.61 7.92 -11.61
N GLY A 32 3.59 8.27 -10.32
CA GLY A 32 4.50 9.27 -9.74
C GLY A 32 5.97 8.86 -9.74
N THR A 33 6.27 7.56 -9.66
CA THR A 33 7.62 7.04 -9.83
C THR A 33 8.03 7.09 -11.30
N GLU A 34 7.15 6.69 -12.22
CA GLU A 34 7.42 6.65 -13.66
C GLU A 34 7.62 8.05 -14.26
N ASP A 35 6.81 9.03 -13.85
CA ASP A 35 6.91 10.41 -14.32
C ASP A 35 7.92 11.26 -13.54
N GLY A 36 8.57 10.67 -12.54
CA GLY A 36 9.66 11.25 -11.78
C GLY A 36 9.25 12.18 -10.65
N ARG A 37 7.95 12.38 -10.37
CA ARG A 37 7.50 13.19 -9.22
C ARG A 37 8.03 12.64 -7.89
N LEU A 38 8.00 11.32 -7.71
CA LEU A 38 8.50 10.68 -6.49
C LEU A 38 10.01 10.49 -6.50
N THR A 39 10.61 10.21 -7.66
CA THR A 39 12.08 10.02 -7.71
C THR A 39 12.85 11.32 -7.53
N ALA A 40 12.24 12.47 -7.81
CA ALA A 40 12.84 13.79 -7.59
C ALA A 40 13.13 14.11 -6.11
N GLU A 41 12.43 13.48 -5.16
CA GLU A 41 12.63 13.67 -3.72
C GLU A 41 13.40 12.53 -3.03
N ILE A 42 13.66 11.43 -3.74
CA ILE A 42 14.38 10.27 -3.20
C ILE A 42 15.89 10.51 -3.26
N VAL A 43 16.56 10.32 -2.13
CA VAL A 43 18.02 10.33 -2.03
C VAL A 43 18.52 8.89 -2.01
N SER A 44 19.39 8.54 -2.97
CA SER A 44 19.99 7.20 -3.07
C SER A 44 20.70 6.82 -1.78
N THR A 45 20.40 5.62 -1.27
CA THR A 45 21.01 5.09 -0.04
C THR A 45 21.84 3.86 -0.35
N TRP A 46 23.12 3.90 0.00
CA TRP A 46 24.03 2.76 -0.14
C TRP A 46 23.84 1.79 1.03
N VAL A 47 23.69 0.50 0.71
CA VAL A 47 23.33 -0.52 1.70
C VAL A 47 24.60 -1.08 2.35
N PRO A 48 24.74 -0.98 3.69
CA PRO A 48 25.85 -1.56 4.42
C PRO A 48 25.77 -3.11 4.43
N PRO A 49 26.88 -3.82 4.72
CA PRO A 49 28.18 -3.26 5.13
C PRO A 49 29.13 -2.92 3.97
N ASP A 50 28.96 -3.56 2.81
CA ASP A 50 29.93 -3.46 1.71
C ASP A 50 29.68 -2.24 0.81
N PHE A 51 28.49 -1.63 0.90
CA PHE A 51 28.10 -0.44 0.14
C PHE A 51 28.22 -0.59 -1.39
N ASP A 52 28.06 -1.82 -1.90
CA ASP A 52 28.01 -2.10 -3.35
C ASP A 52 26.57 -2.00 -3.91
N ASP A 53 25.56 -2.16 -3.06
CA ASP A 53 24.15 -2.06 -3.43
C ASP A 53 23.59 -0.67 -3.12
N VAL A 54 22.76 -0.14 -4.04
CA VAL A 54 22.10 1.15 -3.90
C VAL A 54 20.58 1.01 -3.96
N VAL A 55 19.88 1.68 -3.04
CA VAL A 55 18.42 1.81 -3.03
C VAL A 55 18.05 3.19 -3.54
N GLU A 56 17.33 3.22 -4.67
CA GLU A 56 16.94 4.46 -5.38
C GLU A 56 15.43 4.56 -5.64
N SER A 57 14.66 3.57 -5.17
CA SER A 57 13.23 3.47 -5.44
C SER A 57 12.47 2.83 -4.28
N ASP A 58 11.21 3.24 -4.09
CA ASP A 58 10.32 2.62 -3.12
C ASP A 58 10.02 1.15 -3.45
N ASN A 59 10.27 0.26 -2.48
CA ASN A 59 9.95 -1.16 -2.60
C ASN A 59 8.50 -1.51 -2.21
N GLY A 60 7.71 -0.52 -1.77
CA GLY A 60 6.34 -0.70 -1.31
C GLY A 60 5.30 -0.64 -2.43
N ILE A 61 5.66 -0.06 -3.57
CA ILE A 61 4.74 0.10 -4.70
C ILE A 61 4.47 -1.26 -5.35
N ARG A 62 3.19 -1.57 -5.58
CA ARG A 62 2.74 -2.84 -6.17
C ARG A 62 2.00 -2.54 -7.47
N THR A 63 2.76 -2.48 -8.57
CA THR A 63 2.24 -2.21 -9.93
C THR A 63 1.28 -3.28 -10.43
N ASN A 64 1.35 -4.48 -9.85
CA ASN A 64 0.51 -5.62 -10.19
C ASN A 64 -0.68 -5.80 -9.24
N THR A 65 -0.99 -4.84 -8.36
CA THR A 65 -2.19 -4.88 -7.50
C THR A 65 -3.46 -4.83 -8.34
N SER A 66 -4.49 -5.55 -7.91
CA SER A 66 -5.82 -5.54 -8.52
C SER A 66 -6.89 -5.68 -7.45
N LEU A 67 -8.16 -5.36 -7.79
CA LEU A 67 -9.26 -5.54 -6.84
C LEU A 67 -9.42 -7.01 -6.45
N GLU A 68 -9.21 -7.95 -7.36
CA GLU A 68 -9.29 -9.38 -7.10
C GLU A 68 -8.23 -9.83 -6.10
N LYS A 69 -7.00 -9.32 -6.25
CA LYS A 69 -5.91 -9.59 -5.31
C LYS A 69 -6.22 -9.02 -3.93
N LEU A 70 -6.66 -7.77 -3.86
CA LEU A 70 -7.00 -7.10 -2.60
C LEU A 70 -8.18 -7.80 -1.89
N ALA A 71 -9.24 -8.13 -2.62
CA ALA A 71 -10.41 -8.83 -2.09
C ALA A 71 -10.07 -10.22 -1.53
N SER A 72 -9.03 -10.88 -2.07
CA SER A 72 -8.57 -12.18 -1.56
C SER A 72 -7.86 -12.11 -0.20
N LEU A 73 -7.43 -10.91 0.23
CA LEU A 73 -6.71 -10.74 1.48
C LEU A 73 -7.63 -10.90 2.69
N LYS A 74 -7.11 -11.61 3.70
CA LYS A 74 -7.79 -11.81 4.98
C LYS A 74 -7.68 -10.54 5.84
N PRO A 75 -8.73 -10.19 6.59
CA PRO A 75 -8.64 -9.13 7.60
C PRO A 75 -7.53 -9.40 8.61
N VAL A 76 -6.77 -8.36 8.97
CA VAL A 76 -5.59 -8.47 9.81
C VAL A 76 -5.93 -8.30 11.29
N PHE A 77 -6.85 -7.39 11.62
CA PHE A 77 -7.11 -6.97 13.00
C PHE A 77 -8.35 -7.63 13.60
N ASP A 78 -9.46 -7.68 12.88
CA ASP A 78 -10.64 -8.46 13.27
C ASP A 78 -10.82 -9.62 12.28
N ARG A 79 -10.34 -10.81 12.65
CA ARG A 79 -10.35 -11.98 11.76
C ARG A 79 -11.75 -12.49 11.40
N ARG A 80 -12.77 -12.11 12.18
CA ARG A 80 -14.12 -12.66 12.03
C ARG A 80 -15.05 -11.69 11.31
N TYR A 81 -14.95 -10.38 11.62
CA TYR A 81 -15.84 -9.35 11.09
C TYR A 81 -15.09 -8.10 10.61
N GLY A 82 -13.78 -8.18 10.47
CA GLY A 82 -12.95 -7.07 10.02
C GLY A 82 -13.01 -6.85 8.53
N SER A 83 -12.64 -5.63 8.14
CA SER A 83 -12.52 -5.19 6.75
C SER A 83 -11.09 -4.77 6.39
N VAL A 84 -10.28 -4.39 7.38
CA VAL A 84 -8.94 -3.86 7.16
C VAL A 84 -7.95 -5.00 6.89
N THR A 85 -7.25 -4.93 5.77
CA THR A 85 -6.27 -5.95 5.35
C THR A 85 -4.86 -5.38 5.29
N ALA A 86 -3.91 -6.19 4.82
CA ALA A 86 -2.53 -5.77 4.56
C ALA A 86 -2.34 -5.10 3.18
N GLY A 87 -3.40 -5.06 2.37
CA GLY A 87 -3.39 -4.50 1.01
C GLY A 87 -3.68 -3.02 0.96
#